data_AF-A0A7X1FZB7-F1
#
_entry.id   AF-A0A7X1FZB7-F1
#
_cell.length_a   1.000
_cell.length_b   1.000
_cell.length_c   1.000
_cell.angle_alpha   90.00
_cell.angle_beta   90.00
_cell.angle_gamma   90.00
#
_symmetry.space_group_name_H-M   'P 1'
#
loop_
_entity.id
_entity.type
_entity.pdbx_description
1 polymer ?
#
loop_
_entity_poly.entity_id
_entity_poly.type
_entity_poly.pdbx_seq_one_letter_code
_entity_poly.pdbx_strand_id
1 'polypeptide(L)' 'MSSKREKFVDLAEARVNRVIKDLQLVGNLSNRSAYEFTEADIKKMFSAVQKAVEAAKGRFARNGDSGGGEFRL' A
#
# COMPACT_ATOMS: atom_id res chain seq x y z
N MET A 1 28.55 -7.09 5.31
CA MET A 1 27.86 -6.38 4.22
C MET A 1 26.49 -7.04 4.08
N SER A 2 25.40 -6.30 4.31
CA SER A 2 24.06 -6.86 4.10
C SER A 2 23.82 -7.07 2.61
N SER A 3 23.25 -8.22 2.24
CA SER A 3 22.95 -8.52 0.83
C SER A 3 21.91 -7.53 0.28
N LYS A 4 21.89 -7.29 -1.04
CA LYS A 4 20.84 -6.47 -1.68
C LYS A 4 19.44 -6.97 -1.31
N ARG A 5 19.30 -8.29 -1.09
CA ARG A 5 18.05 -8.95 -0.69
C ARG A 5 17.65 -8.58 0.74
N GLU A 6 18.56 -8.70 1.71
CA GLU A 6 18.31 -8.34 3.11
C GLU A 6 17.92 -6.86 3.24
N LYS A 7 18.68 -5.95 2.60
CA LYS A 7 18.33 -4.52 2.59
C LYS A 7 16.94 -4.26 2.01
N PHE A 8 16.52 -5.03 1.00
CA PHE A 8 15.17 -4.94 0.47
C PHE A 8 14.13 -5.46 1.47
N VAL A 9 14.37 -6.59 2.15
CA VAL A 9 13.47 -7.14 3.18
C VAL A 9 13.27 -6.11 4.29
N ASP A 10 14.36 -5.62 4.90
CA ASP A 10 14.30 -4.68 6.02
C ASP A 10 13.49 -3.43 5.67
N LEU A 11 13.76 -2.86 4.48
CA LEU A 11 13.05 -1.68 4.01
C LEU A 11 11.59 -1.99 3.65
N ALA A 12 11.31 -3.13 3.04
CA ALA A 12 9.96 -3.53 2.66
C ALA A 12 9.10 -3.74 3.91
N GLU A 13 9.58 -4.52 4.89
CA GLU A 13 8.88 -4.76 6.15
C GLU A 13 8.60 -3.45 6.89
N ALA A 14 9.62 -2.61 7.07
CA ALA A 14 9.46 -1.34 7.76
C ALA A 14 8.43 -0.42 7.07
N ARG A 15 8.43 -0.38 5.73
CA ARG A 15 7.51 0.49 4.96
C ARG A 15 6.10 -0.06 4.92
N VAL A 16 5.93 -1.36 4.67
CA VAL A 16 4.62 -2.01 4.62
C VAL A 16 3.94 -1.94 5.99
N ASN A 17 4.67 -2.17 7.07
CA ASN A 17 4.13 -2.03 8.43
C ASN A 17 3.65 -0.60 8.74
N ARG A 18 4.34 0.44 8.24
CA ARG A 18 3.86 1.83 8.38
C ARG A 18 2.56 2.05 7.62
N VAL A 19 2.47 1.59 6.37
CA VAL A 19 1.24 1.69 5.57
C VAL A 19 0.07 0.98 6.27
N ILE A 20 0.28 -0.22 6.82
CA ILE A 20 -0.76 -0.94 7.56
C ILE A 20 -1.23 -0.12 8.76
N LYS A 21 -0.31 0.43 9.55
CA LYS A 21 -0.66 1.28 10.71
C LYS A 21 -1.44 2.53 10.28
N ASP A 22 -1.02 3.20 9.23
CA ASP A 22 -1.71 4.38 8.72
C ASP A 22 -3.12 4.04 8.23
N LEU A 23 -3.31 2.88 7.58
CA LEU A 23 -4.63 2.40 7.17
C LEU A 23 -5.53 2.07 8.36
N GLN A 24 -4.98 1.55 9.47
CA GLN A 24 -5.74 1.35 10.71
C GLN A 24 -6.20 2.71 11.28
N LEU A 25 -5.33 3.72 11.28
CA LEU A 25 -5.70 5.07 11.71
C LEU A 25 -6.78 5.70 10.82
N VAL A 26 -6.71 5.49 9.50
CA VAL A 26 -7.79 5.86 8.58
C VAL A 26 -9.09 5.14 8.94
N GLY A 27 -9.02 3.85 9.29
CA GLY A 27 -10.17 3.07 9.74
C GLY A 27 -10.83 3.63 11.01
N ASN A 28 -10.04 4.18 11.94
CA ASN A 28 -10.57 4.80 13.16
C ASN A 28 -11.45 6.03 12.89
N LEU A 29 -11.30 6.68 11.72
CA LEU A 29 -12.17 7.79 11.30
C LEU A 29 -13.62 7.35 11.04
N SER A 30 -13.88 6.04 10.96
CA SER A 30 -15.25 5.50 10.84
C SER A 30 -16.14 5.76 12.06
N ASN A 31 -15.56 6.21 13.18
CA ASN A 31 -16.32 6.52 14.39
C ASN A 31 -17.24 7.75 14.20
N ARG A 32 -18.49 7.50 13.79
CA ARG A 32 -19.52 8.54 13.61
C ARG A 32 -19.93 9.27 14.90
N SER A 33 -19.58 8.76 16.08
CA SER A 33 -19.80 9.49 17.34
C SER A 33 -18.81 10.64 17.54
N ALA A 34 -17.63 10.55 16.92
CA ALA A 34 -16.57 11.55 17.02
C ALA A 34 -16.43 12.41 15.76
N TYR A 35 -16.90 11.91 14.61
CA TYR A 35 -16.69 12.55 13.30
C TYR A 35 -17.95 12.54 12.44
N GLU A 36 -18.08 13.57 11.62
CA GLU A 36 -19.07 13.66 10.56
C GLU A 36 -18.39 13.50 9.20
N PHE A 37 -18.97 12.65 8.35
CA PHE A 37 -18.48 12.39 7.00
C PHE A 37 -19.59 11.85 6.12
N THR A 38 -19.46 12.13 4.82
CA THR A 38 -20.39 11.67 3.80
C THR A 38 -19.86 10.43 3.09
N GLU A 39 -20.73 9.70 2.39
CA GLU A 39 -20.34 8.62 1.50
C GLU A 39 -19.36 9.08 0.40
N ALA A 40 -19.47 10.35 -0.03
CA ALA A 40 -18.55 10.93 -1.01
C ALA A 40 -17.13 11.07 -0.44
N ASP A 41 -16.99 11.40 0.84
CA ASP A 41 -15.69 11.51 1.52
C ASP A 41 -15.03 10.15 1.63
N ILE A 42 -15.77 9.14 2.08
CA ILE A 42 -15.32 7.74 2.15
C ILE A 42 -14.82 7.29 0.77
N LYS A 43 -15.63 7.49 -0.28
CA LYS A 43 -15.27 7.11 -1.65
C LYS A 43 -14.01 7.81 -2.13
N LYS A 44 -13.86 9.11 -1.89
CA LYS A 44 -12.66 9.88 -2.28
C LYS A 44 -11.42 9.38 -1.56
N MET A 45 -11.50 9.16 -0.24
CA MET A 45 -10.38 8.68 0.58
C MET A 45 -9.86 7.33 0.07
N PHE A 46 -10.74 6.33 -0.04
CA PHE A 46 -10.32 4.99 -0.45
C PHE A 46 -9.95 4.92 -1.93
N SER A 47 -10.56 5.73 -2.80
CA SER A 47 -10.13 5.83 -4.20
C SER A 47 -8.70 6.38 -4.33
N ALA A 48 -8.31 7.35 -3.49
CA ALA A 48 -6.95 7.88 -3.47
C ALA A 48 -5.94 6.84 -2.98
N VAL A 49 -6.27 6.12 -1.90
CA VAL A 49 -5.44 5.00 -1.39
C VAL A 49 -5.26 3.92 -2.45
N GLN A 50 -6.34 3.48 -3.10
CA GLN A 50 -6.27 2.46 -4.14
C GLN A 50 -5.37 2.89 -5.31
N LYS A 51 -5.51 4.14 -5.79
CA LYS A 51 -4.65 4.67 -6.86
C LYS A 51 -3.17 4.69 -6.46
N ALA A 52 -2.86 5.04 -5.20
CA ALA A 52 -1.49 5.02 -4.70
C ALA A 52 -0.91 3.60 -4.66
N VAL A 53 -1.71 2.62 -4.22
CA VAL A 53 -1.33 1.19 -4.22
C VAL A 53 -1.07 0.70 -5.64
N GLU A 54 -1.97 0.97 -6.58
CA GLU A 54 -1.79 0.56 -7.99
C GLU A 54 -0.58 1.23 -8.63
N ALA A 55 -0.32 2.51 -8.36
CA ALA A 55 0.88 3.19 -8.83
C ALA A 55 2.17 2.57 -8.24
N ALA A 56 2.15 2.12 -6.98
CA ALA A 56 3.27 1.43 -6.37
C ALA A 56 3.50 0.05 -7.01
N LYS A 57 2.44 -0.76 -7.17
CA LYS A 57 2.49 -2.06 -7.88
C LYS A 57 3.03 -1.91 -9.30
N GLY A 58 2.56 -0.90 -10.03
CA GLY A 58 2.99 -0.64 -11.40
C GLY A 58 4.51 -0.41 -11.53
N ARG A 59 5.19 0.10 -10.51
CA ARG A 59 6.66 0.24 -10.52
C ARG A 59 7.39 -1.09 -10.48
N PHE A 60 6.81 -2.13 -9.86
CA PHE A 60 7.37 -3.48 -9.88
C PHE A 60 7.11 -4.15 -11.23
N ALA A 61 5.95 -3.89 -11.85
CA ALA A 61 5.60 -4.45 -13.15
C ALA A 61 6.42 -3.87 -14.32
N ARG A 62 6.79 -2.59 -14.27
CA ARG A 62 7.53 -1.91 -15.36
C ARG A 62 8.97 -2.39 -15.56
N ASN A 63 9.50 -3.19 -14.63
CA ASN A 63 10.81 -3.84 -14.76
C ASN A 63 10.71 -5.33 -15.11
N GLY A 64 9.49 -5.87 -15.25
CA GLY A 64 9.23 -7.20 -15.79
C GLY A 64 8.84 -7.08 -17.25
N ASP A 65 9.80 -7.32 -18.14
CA ASP A 65 9.53 -7.51 -19.57
C ASP A 65 8.47 -8.61 -19.76
N SER A 66 7.74 -8.49 -20.87
CA SER A 66 6.64 -9.34 -21.26
C SER A 66 7.13 -10.76 -21.54
N GLY A 67 7.10 -11.64 -20.54
CA GLY A 67 7.47 -13.04 -20.69
C GLY A 67 6.79 -13.90 -19.65
N GLY A 68 5.80 -14.69 -20.07
CA GLY A 68 5.10 -15.64 -19.21
C GLY A 68 6.07 -16.59 -18.52
N GLY A 69 5.95 -16.70 -17.21
CA GLY A 69 6.77 -17.59 -16.40
C GLY A 69 6.37 -17.52 -14.94
N GLU A 70 6.08 -18.69 -14.37
CA GLU A 70 5.64 -18.99 -13.01
C GLU A 70 6.39 -18.16 -11.93
N PHE A 71 5.64 -17.49 -11.05
CA PHE A 71 6.20 -16.67 -9.97
C PHE A 71 6.60 -17.51 -8.76
N ARG A 72 7.85 -17.36 -8.31
CA ARG A 72 8.31 -17.75 -6.96
C ARG A 72 9.22 -16.66 -6.37
N LEU A 73 9.14 -16.48 -5.05
CA LEU A 73 10.04 -15.64 -4.25
C LEU A 73 11.32 -16.38 -3.87
#